data_AF-A0A804JQA4-F1
#
_entry.id   AF-A0A804JQA4-F1
#
_cell.length_a   1.000
_cell.length_b   1.000
_cell.length_c   1.000
_cell.angle_alpha   90.00
_cell.angle_beta   90.00
_cell.angle_gamma   90.00
#
_symmetry.space_group_name_H-M   'P 1'
#
loop_
_entity.id
_entity.type
_entity.pdbx_description
1 polymer ?
#
loop_
_entity_poly.entity_id
_entity_poly.type
_entity_poly.pdbx_seq_one_letter_code
_entity_poly.pdbx_strand_id
1 'polypeptide(L)'
;MANDHATMEDDEITQEDALAAISAYFEEDGLVHHQLDSFDEFIKNTMQEIVDESADIEIHPEHQHHPDRQPDSDEIPLSFPQTIHKISFDRIYLSKPMVTESNGETIKLFLKIQH
;
A
#
# COMPACT_ATOMS: atom_id res chain seq x y z
N MET A 1 -68.12 30.40 3.39
CA MET A 1 -67.23 29.32 2.92
C MET A 1 -65.84 29.93 2.87
N ALA A 2 -65.03 29.66 3.88
CA ALA A 2 -63.67 30.18 3.98
C ALA A 2 -62.79 29.42 2.98
N ASN A 3 -62.03 30.18 2.20
CA ASN A 3 -61.10 29.69 1.20
C ASN A 3 -59.81 29.28 1.93
N ASP A 4 -59.75 28.03 2.38
CA ASP A 4 -58.54 27.43 2.96
C ASP A 4 -57.78 26.69 1.85
N HIS A 5 -57.08 27.47 1.03
CA HIS A 5 -56.06 26.93 0.14
C HIS A 5 -54.71 27.38 0.71
N ALA A 6 -54.31 26.73 1.80
CA ALA A 6 -52.91 26.71 2.19
C ALA A 6 -52.13 26.04 1.05
N THR A 7 -51.25 26.81 0.43
CA THR A 7 -50.39 26.42 -0.69
C THR A 7 -49.36 25.41 -0.21
N MET A 8 -49.46 24.16 -0.68
CA MET A 8 -48.41 23.14 -0.61
C MET A 8 -47.28 23.45 -1.62
N GLU A 9 -46.81 24.69 -1.66
CA GLU A 9 -45.70 25.11 -2.53
C GLU A 9 -44.35 25.12 -1.78
N ASP A 10 -44.37 24.94 -0.46
CA ASP A 10 -43.16 24.98 0.39
C ASP A 10 -42.47 23.61 0.53
N ASP A 11 -43.01 22.56 -0.08
CA ASP A 11 -42.43 21.19 -0.11
C ASP A 11 -41.72 20.88 -1.44
N GLU A 12 -41.67 21.82 -2.38
CA GLU A 12 -41.02 21.60 -3.68
C GLU A 12 -39.51 21.88 -3.56
N ILE A 13 -38.70 20.82 -3.65
CA ILE A 13 -37.23 20.90 -3.58
C ILE A 13 -36.73 21.90 -4.63
N THR A 14 -36.15 23.00 -4.15
CA THR A 14 -35.65 24.06 -5.01
C THR A 14 -34.26 23.74 -5.55
N GLN A 15 -33.83 24.50 -6.56
CA GLN A 15 -32.45 24.38 -7.07
C GLN A 15 -31.40 24.74 -6.00
N GLU A 16 -31.75 25.63 -5.06
CA GLU A 16 -30.87 26.00 -3.94
C GLU A 16 -30.71 24.83 -2.95
N ASP A 17 -31.78 24.06 -2.71
CA ASP A 17 -31.72 22.85 -1.87
C ASP A 17 -30.83 21.77 -2.49
N ALA A 18 -30.89 21.61 -3.82
CA ALA A 18 -29.99 20.70 -4.53
C ALA A 18 -28.52 21.13 -4.41
N LEU A 19 -28.23 22.44 -4.50
CA LEU A 19 -26.88 22.97 -4.31
C LEU A 19 -26.39 22.84 -2.85
N ALA A 20 -27.29 23.00 -1.88
CA ALA A 20 -26.98 22.79 -0.47
C ALA A 20 -26.64 21.32 -0.19
N ALA A 21 -27.39 20.37 -0.76
CA ALA A 21 -27.10 18.94 -0.65
C ALA A 21 -25.75 18.57 -1.32
N ILE A 22 -25.46 19.13 -2.49
CA ILE A 22 -24.17 18.93 -3.17
C ILE A 22 -23.01 19.51 -2.34
N SER A 23 -23.20 20.69 -1.74
CA SER A 23 -22.19 21.32 -0.90
C SER A 23 -21.93 20.51 0.37
N ALA A 24 -22.98 20.01 1.02
CA ALA A 24 -22.86 19.13 2.19
C ALA A 24 -22.11 17.83 1.86
N TYR A 25 -22.37 17.22 0.70
CA TYR A 25 -21.63 16.04 0.23
C TYR A 25 -20.12 16.33 0.06
N PHE A 26 -19.77 17.46 -0.55
CA PHE A 26 -18.35 17.83 -0.71
C PHE A 26 -17.67 18.34 0.57
N GLU A 27 -18.44 18.79 1.57
CA GLU A 27 -17.91 19.18 2.87
C GLU A 27 -17.57 17.95 3.72
N GLU A 28 -18.33 16.86 3.58
CA GLU A 28 -18.10 15.58 4.26
C GLU A 28 -17.02 14.72 3.56
N ASP A 29 -17.14 14.51 2.24
CA ASP A 29 -16.26 13.60 1.48
C ASP A 29 -15.07 14.33 0.82
N GLY A 30 -15.15 15.65 0.60
CA GLY A 30 -14.09 16.41 -0.06
C GLY A 30 -13.99 16.19 -1.57
N LEU A 31 -13.36 17.14 -2.27
CA LEU A 31 -13.24 17.14 -3.74
C LEU A 31 -12.20 16.16 -4.31
N VAL A 32 -11.42 15.48 -3.45
CA VAL A 32 -10.28 14.62 -3.85
C VAL A 32 -10.26 13.32 -3.02
N HIS A 33 -11.41 12.65 -2.89
CA HIS A 33 -11.51 11.41 -2.10
C HIS A 33 -10.86 10.21 -2.83
N HIS A 34 -11.20 10.00 -4.10
CA HIS A 34 -10.80 8.77 -4.84
C HIS A 34 -9.28 8.50 -4.89
N GLN A 35 -8.43 9.54 -4.98
CA GLN A 35 -6.97 9.35 -4.99
C GLN A 35 -6.44 9.00 -3.59
N LEU A 36 -7.01 9.60 -2.55
CA LEU A 36 -6.65 9.29 -1.17
C LEU A 36 -7.16 7.89 -0.79
N ASP A 37 -8.36 7.53 -1.21
CA ASP A 37 -8.95 6.21 -0.96
C ASP A 37 -8.16 5.10 -1.63
N SER A 38 -7.81 5.28 -2.91
CA SER A 38 -6.99 4.31 -3.63
C SER A 38 -5.60 4.17 -3.02
N PHE A 39 -5.00 5.28 -2.56
CA PHE A 39 -3.72 5.23 -1.85
C PHE A 39 -3.85 4.50 -0.51
N ASP A 40 -4.90 4.79 0.25
CA ASP A 40 -5.18 4.14 1.53
C ASP A 40 -5.45 2.65 1.37
N GLU A 41 -6.24 2.25 0.37
CA GLU A 41 -6.50 0.86 0.01
C GLU A 41 -5.20 0.15 -0.39
N PHE A 42 -4.38 0.80 -1.22
CA PHE A 42 -3.10 0.27 -1.66
C PHE A 42 -2.15 0.01 -0.47
N ILE A 43 -2.03 0.96 0.46
CA ILE A 43 -1.15 0.86 1.63
C ILE A 43 -1.66 -0.17 2.65
N LYS A 44 -2.99 -0.27 2.83
CA LYS A 44 -3.59 -1.14 3.84
C LYS A 44 -3.63 -2.61 3.40
N ASN A 45 -3.95 -2.87 2.13
CA ASN A 45 -4.22 -4.21 1.64
C ASN A 45 -3.24 -4.62 0.54
N THR A 46 -3.21 -3.89 -0.58
CA THR A 46 -2.50 -4.33 -1.80
C THR A 46 -0.99 -4.53 -1.58
N MET A 47 -0.33 -3.68 -0.79
CA MET A 47 1.10 -3.89 -0.50
C MET A 47 1.38 -5.19 0.24
N GLN A 48 0.53 -5.59 1.18
CA GLN A 48 0.72 -6.84 1.93
C GLN A 48 0.35 -8.04 1.05
N GLU A 49 -0.72 -7.94 0.25
CA GLU A 49 -1.09 -8.98 -0.73
C GLU A 49 0.06 -9.29 -1.70
N ILE A 50 0.75 -8.26 -2.20
CA ILE A 50 1.92 -8.44 -3.09
C ILE A 50 3.05 -9.21 -2.38
N VAL A 51 3.26 -8.98 -1.09
CA VAL A 51 4.30 -9.70 -0.32
C VAL A 51 3.87 -11.14 -0.06
N ASP A 52 2.61 -11.37 0.29
CA ASP A 52 2.07 -12.71 0.54
C ASP A 52 2.04 -13.58 -0.74
N GLU A 53 1.83 -12.96 -1.91
CA GLU A 53 1.91 -13.63 -3.21
C GLU A 53 3.35 -13.88 -3.68
N SER A 54 4.33 -13.18 -3.10
CA SER A 54 5.73 -13.32 -3.50
C SER A 54 6.32 -14.66 -3.05
N ALA A 55 6.99 -15.35 -3.98
CA ALA A 55 7.62 -16.63 -3.67
C ALA A 55 8.84 -16.46 -2.76
N ASP A 56 9.07 -17.45 -1.90
CA ASP A 56 10.26 -17.52 -1.06
C ASP A 56 11.53 -17.58 -1.92
N ILE A 57 12.59 -16.90 -1.47
CA ILE A 57 13.89 -16.95 -2.12
C ILE A 57 14.65 -18.17 -1.58
N GLU A 58 14.97 -19.11 -2.48
CA GLU A 58 15.80 -20.27 -2.17
C GLU A 58 17.22 -20.11 -2.72
N ILE A 59 18.21 -20.31 -1.86
CA ILE A 59 19.63 -20.29 -2.23
C ILE A 59 20.15 -21.72 -2.16
N HIS A 60 20.55 -22.23 -3.32
CA HIS A 60 21.16 -23.54 -3.50
C HIS A 60 22.68 -23.36 -3.70
N PRO A 61 23.54 -23.98 -2.86
CA PRO A 61 24.98 -23.86 -3.01
C PRO A 61 25.47 -24.56 -4.30
N GLU A 62 26.36 -23.89 -5.05
CA GLU A 62 26.92 -24.44 -6.29
C GLU A 62 27.95 -25.55 -6.03
N HIS A 63 27.91 -26.59 -6.86
CA HIS A 63 28.75 -27.79 -6.77
C HIS A 63 30.23 -27.59 -7.13
N GLN A 64 30.68 -26.34 -7.36
CA GLN A 64 32.04 -26.02 -7.79
C GLN A 64 32.98 -25.70 -6.62
N HIS A 65 32.44 -25.47 -5.41
CA HIS A 65 33.24 -25.22 -4.20
C HIS A 65 33.59 -26.53 -3.47
N HIS A 66 34.25 -27.47 -4.17
CA HIS A 66 34.77 -28.69 -3.56
C HIS A 66 36.29 -28.70 -3.65
N PRO A 67 37.03 -28.39 -2.56
CA PRO A 67 38.49 -28.44 -2.57
C PRO A 67 39.06 -29.84 -2.80
N ASP A 68 38.27 -30.91 -2.59
CA ASP A 68 38.67 -32.32 -2.73
C ASP A 68 38.09 -33.02 -3.99
N ARG A 69 37.51 -32.30 -4.97
CA ARG A 69 36.95 -32.93 -6.19
C ARG A 69 38.06 -33.24 -7.21
N GLN A 70 38.16 -34.51 -7.60
CA GLN A 70 38.92 -34.92 -8.78
C GLN A 70 38.17 -34.45 -10.04
N PRO A 71 38.82 -33.81 -11.02
CA PRO A 71 38.16 -33.09 -12.12
C PRO A 71 37.33 -33.96 -13.08
N ASP A 72 37.39 -35.29 -12.97
CA ASP A 72 36.81 -36.24 -13.92
C ASP A 72 35.58 -37.01 -13.38
N SER A 73 35.09 -36.70 -12.18
CA SER A 73 33.91 -37.37 -11.60
C SER A 73 32.70 -36.42 -11.54
N ASP A 74 31.76 -36.61 -12.47
CA ASP A 74 30.45 -35.94 -12.47
C ASP A 74 29.54 -36.37 -11.31
N GLU A 75 29.94 -37.38 -10.54
CA GLU A 75 29.19 -37.88 -9.40
C GLU A 75 29.28 -36.91 -8.21
N ILE A 76 28.13 -36.47 -7.71
CA ILE A 76 28.02 -35.74 -6.44
C ILE A 76 28.01 -36.78 -5.32
N PRO A 77 28.97 -36.78 -4.37
CA PRO A 77 28.93 -37.73 -3.28
C PRO A 77 27.69 -37.44 -2.42
N LEU A 78 26.83 -38.45 -2.25
CA LEU A 78 25.59 -38.41 -1.44
C LEU A 78 25.81 -38.00 0.04
N SER A 79 27.07 -37.84 0.46
CA SER A 79 27.49 -37.49 1.82
C SER A 79 27.64 -35.99 2.08
N PHE A 80 27.51 -35.12 1.08
CA PHE A 80 27.63 -33.67 1.30
C PHE A 80 26.27 -33.06 1.65
N PRO A 81 26.13 -32.39 2.81
CA PRO A 81 24.90 -31.70 3.16
C PRO A 81 24.71 -30.51 2.21
N GLN A 82 23.69 -30.59 1.36
CA GLN A 82 23.22 -29.44 0.58
C GLN A 82 22.29 -28.61 1.49
N THR A 83 22.87 -27.66 2.21
CA THR A 83 22.08 -26.72 3.00
C THR A 83 21.39 -25.76 2.05
N ILE A 84 20.10 -25.95 1.83
CA ILE A 84 19.25 -25.00 1.10
C ILE A 84 18.84 -23.91 2.08
N HIS A 85 19.18 -22.66 1.79
CA HIS A 85 18.72 -21.53 2.58
C HIS A 85 17.43 -20.98 1.98
N LYS A 86 16.43 -20.74 2.83
CA LYS A 86 15.13 -20.22 2.43
C LYS A 86 14.88 -18.88 3.14
N ILE A 87 14.52 -17.87 2.37
CA ILE A 87 14.17 -16.53 2.85
C ILE A 87 12.71 -16.27 2.51
N SER A 88 11.90 -16.01 3.53
CA SER A 88 10.48 -15.68 3.41
C SER A 88 10.23 -14.25 3.88
N PHE A 89 9.37 -13.53 3.17
CA PHE A 89 8.89 -12.21 3.58
C PHE A 89 7.48 -12.36 4.17
N ASP A 90 7.24 -11.71 5.31
CA ASP A 90 5.98 -11.82 6.04
C ASP A 90 5.36 -10.43 6.11
N ARG A 91 5.42 -9.76 7.27
CA ARG A 91 4.74 -8.48 7.47
C ARG A 91 5.55 -7.27 7.04
N ILE A 92 4.92 -6.36 6.30
CA ILE A 92 5.48 -5.03 6.00
C ILE A 92 5.20 -4.02 7.12
N TYR A 93 6.15 -3.09 7.31
CA TYR A 93 6.01 -1.97 8.24
C TYR A 93 6.25 -0.67 7.50
N LEU A 94 5.30 0.26 7.61
CA LEU A 94 5.40 1.60 7.03
C LEU A 94 5.55 2.64 8.13
N SER A 95 6.60 3.45 8.04
CA SER A 95 6.79 4.60 8.93
C SER A 95 6.29 5.89 8.28
N LYS A 96 6.13 6.94 9.08
CA LYS A 96 5.91 8.29 8.56
C LYS A 96 7.06 8.69 7.63
N PRO A 97 6.83 9.62 6.68
CA PRO A 97 7.88 10.11 5.79
C PRO A 97 9.10 10.63 6.57
N MET A 98 10.28 10.13 6.23
CA MET A 98 11.55 10.46 6.86
C MET A 98 12.63 10.60 5.78
N VAL A 99 13.62 11.45 6.03
CA VAL A 99 14.81 11.61 5.18
C VAL A 99 16.05 11.38 6.03
N THR A 100 17.00 10.60 5.50
CA THR A 100 18.33 10.43 6.11
C THR A 100 19.31 11.31 5.35
N GLU A 101 19.87 12.30 6.04
CA GLU A 101 20.86 13.20 5.46
C GLU A 101 22.25 12.55 5.37
N SER A 102 23.18 13.17 4.65
CA SER A 102 24.53 12.64 4.42
C SER A 102 25.37 12.47 5.70
N ASN A 103 24.96 13.10 6.80
CA ASN A 103 25.54 12.96 8.13
C ASN A 103 25.03 11.72 8.90
N GLY A 104 24.08 10.95 8.33
CA GLY A 104 23.45 9.79 8.97
C GLY A 104 22.31 10.14 9.92
N GLU A 105 21.94 11.42 10.05
CA GLU A 105 20.79 11.85 10.84
C GLU A 105 19.49 11.62 10.06
N THR A 106 18.50 11.02 10.71
CA THR A 106 17.17 10.80 10.12
C THR A 106 16.16 11.76 10.72
N ILE A 107 15.60 12.65 9.89
CA ILE A 107 14.58 13.64 10.29
C ILE A 107 13.22 13.32 9.68
N LYS A 108 12.14 13.68 10.38
CA LYS A 108 10.78 13.58 9.85
C LYS A 108 10.57 14.64 8.77
N LEU A 109 10.06 14.21 7.62
CA LEU A 109 9.75 15.10 6.52
C LEU A 109 8.37 15.71 6.70
N PHE A 110 8.27 17.02 6.52
CA PHE A 110 6.99 17.75 6.48
C PHE A 110 6.78 18.32 5.08
N LEU A 111 5.54 18.24 4.59
CA LEU A 111 5.15 18.87 3.34
C LEU A 111 5.35 20.39 3.46
N LYS A 112 6.18 20.97 2.58
CA LYS A 112 6.24 22.42 2.41
C LYS A 112 5.08 22.81 1.51
N ILE A 113 4.08 23.49 2.05
CA ILE A 113 3.08 24.18 1.24
C ILE A 113 3.79 25.41 0.66
N GLN A 114 4.16 25.39 -0.61
CA GLN A 114 4.56 26.62 -1.30
C GLN A 114 3.29 27.40 -1.64
N HIS A 115 3.22 28.64 -1.16
CA HIS A 115 2.23 29.64 -1.55
C HIS A 115 2.50 30.16 -2.96
#